data_AF-A0AAF0VLJ2-F1
#
_entry.id   AF-A0AAF0VLJ2-F1
#
_cell.length_a   1.000
_cell.length_b   1.000
_cell.length_c   1.000
_cell.angle_alpha   90.00
_cell.angle_beta   90.00
_cell.angle_gamma   90.00
#
_symmetry.space_group_name_H-M   'P 1'
#
loop_
_entity.id
_entity.type
_entity.pdbx_description
1 polymer ?
#
loop_
_entity_poly.entity_id
_entity_poly.type
_entity_poly.pdbx_seq_one_letter_code
_entity_poly.pdbx_strand_id
1 'polypeptide(L)'
;MTRMGDLLGPDPVLLPGDTEAEGELEAGEKAAIVAAAHPSASVAWATLAEQALSEDHPVAAYAYARTGYHRGLDQLRRNGWKGFGPVPYAHEPNRGFLRCVAALARAAQEIGETPEYARCLDLLDDCDPSARAALGVN
;
A
#
# COMPACT_ATOMS: atom_id res chain seq x y z
N MET A 1 25.00 18.60 -25.33
CA MET A 1 24.79 17.15 -25.56
C MET A 1 23.69 16.71 -24.60
N THR A 2 22.44 16.88 -25.02
CA THR A 2 21.26 16.59 -24.20
C THR A 2 21.16 15.07 -24.09
N ARG A 3 21.31 14.51 -22.89
CA ARG A 3 21.19 13.06 -22.68
C ARG A 3 19.76 12.63 -23.01
N MET A 4 19.62 11.67 -23.93
CA MET A 4 18.42 10.86 -24.11
C MET A 4 18.14 10.08 -22.82
N GLY A 5 17.55 10.73 -21.83
CA GLY A 5 17.23 10.13 -20.52
C GLY A 5 15.89 10.60 -19.97
N ASP A 6 15.05 11.21 -20.80
CA ASP A 6 13.82 11.91 -20.39
C ASP A 6 12.57 11.36 -21.13
N LEU A 7 12.65 10.13 -21.66
CA LEU A 7 11.56 9.47 -22.40
C LEU A 7 10.90 8.32 -21.61
N LEU A 8 11.47 7.98 -20.47
CA LEU A 8 10.99 6.97 -19.53
C LEU A 8 10.92 7.73 -18.20
N GLY A 9 9.79 7.74 -17.52
CA GLY A 9 9.62 8.46 -16.26
C GLY A 9 10.64 8.07 -15.18
N PRO A 10 10.50 8.57 -13.93
CA PRO A 10 11.38 8.17 -12.84
C PRO A 10 11.51 6.63 -12.75
N ASP A 11 12.69 6.15 -12.38
CA ASP A 11 12.93 4.73 -12.18
C ASP A 11 11.96 4.14 -11.14
N PRO A 12 11.53 2.87 -11.29
CA PRO A 12 10.65 2.22 -10.34
C PRO A 12 11.31 2.09 -8.97
N VAL A 13 10.54 2.37 -7.92
CA VAL A 13 10.98 2.15 -6.54
C VAL A 13 10.56 0.74 -6.11
N LEU A 14 11.55 -0.03 -5.66
CA LEU A 14 11.39 -1.39 -5.18
C LEU A 14 11.68 -1.40 -3.69
N LEU A 15 10.66 -1.67 -2.87
CA LEU A 15 10.84 -1.78 -1.42
C LEU A 15 11.64 -3.04 -1.07
N PRO A 16 12.44 -3.02 0.02
CA PRO A 16 13.21 -4.18 0.45
C PRO A 16 12.35 -5.28 1.10
N GLY A 17 11.15 -4.94 1.56
CA GLY A 17 10.27 -5.85 2.31
C GLY A 17 10.60 -5.90 3.81
N ASP A 18 9.86 -6.73 4.54
CA ASP A 18 10.11 -7.05 5.95
C ASP A 18 9.89 -8.55 6.13
N THR A 19 10.96 -9.33 5.94
CA THR A 19 10.88 -10.79 5.87
C THR A 19 10.42 -11.43 7.18
N GLU A 20 10.65 -10.78 8.32
CA GLU A 20 10.17 -11.26 9.62
C GLU A 20 8.66 -11.07 9.73
N ALA A 21 8.16 -9.86 9.43
CA ALA A 21 6.73 -9.60 9.41
C ALA A 21 5.98 -10.47 8.39
N GLU A 22 6.55 -10.66 7.19
CA GLU A 22 6.03 -11.53 6.14
C GLU A 22 5.96 -12.98 6.62
N GLY A 23 7.06 -13.51 7.19
CA GLY A 23 7.11 -14.87 7.72
C GLY A 23 6.14 -15.13 8.87
N GLU A 24 5.95 -14.17 9.78
CA GLU A 24 4.96 -14.28 10.86
C GLU A 24 3.52 -14.35 10.32
N LEU A 25 3.19 -13.52 9.32
CA LEU A 25 1.88 -13.56 8.67
C LEU A 25 1.64 -14.87 7.91
N GLU A 26 2.66 -15.36 7.19
CA GLU A 26 2.62 -16.66 6.50
C GLU A 26 2.44 -17.83 7.47
N ALA A 27 3.02 -17.73 8.67
CA ALA A 27 2.83 -18.69 9.76
C ALA A 27 1.45 -18.60 10.44
N GLY A 28 0.61 -17.62 10.06
CA GLY A 28 -0.74 -17.45 10.57
C GLY A 28 -0.84 -16.64 11.86
N GLU A 29 0.19 -15.86 12.23
CA GLU A 29 0.10 -14.94 13.36
C GLU A 29 -0.94 -13.83 13.07
N LYS A 30 -1.56 -13.32 14.13
CA LYS A 30 -2.56 -12.26 14.03
C LYS A 30 -1.91 -10.97 13.51
N ALA A 31 -2.49 -10.39 12.47
CA ALA A 31 -1.98 -9.16 11.86
C ALA A 31 -1.82 -8.00 12.86
N ALA A 32 -2.67 -7.93 13.90
CA ALA A 32 -2.53 -6.93 14.96
C ALA A 32 -1.26 -7.12 15.82
N ILE A 33 -0.86 -8.36 16.08
CA ILE A 33 0.38 -8.69 16.79
C ILE A 33 1.58 -8.35 15.92
N VAL A 34 1.56 -8.79 14.65
CA VAL A 34 2.64 -8.50 13.68
C VAL A 34 2.79 -7.00 13.47
N ALA A 35 1.69 -6.24 13.30
CA ALA A 35 1.73 -4.79 13.12
C ALA A 35 2.28 -4.06 14.35
N ALA A 36 2.07 -4.58 15.56
CA ALA A 36 2.63 -4.02 16.77
C ALA A 36 4.13 -4.32 16.91
N ALA A 37 4.56 -5.53 16.54
CA ALA A 37 5.97 -5.94 16.56
C ALA A 37 6.79 -5.28 15.44
N HIS A 38 6.19 -5.12 14.26
CA HIS A 38 6.80 -4.62 13.03
C HIS A 38 6.06 -3.37 12.51
N PRO A 39 6.06 -2.25 13.26
CA PRO A 39 5.19 -1.10 12.96
C PRO A 39 5.53 -0.39 11.64
N SER A 40 6.70 -0.62 11.05
CA SER A 40 7.06 -0.12 9.71
C SER A 40 6.53 -0.99 8.57
N ALA A 41 6.18 -2.24 8.81
CA ALA A 41 5.80 -3.20 7.77
C ALA A 41 4.37 -2.95 7.27
N SER A 42 4.23 -2.32 6.10
CA SER A 42 2.91 -2.05 5.50
C SER A 42 2.07 -3.31 5.27
N VAL A 43 2.70 -4.47 5.04
CA VAL A 43 2.00 -5.74 4.82
C VAL A 43 1.16 -6.19 6.03
N ALA A 44 1.64 -5.95 7.25
CA ALA A 44 0.90 -6.27 8.48
C ALA A 44 -0.32 -5.34 8.63
N TRP A 45 -0.13 -4.04 8.39
CA TRP A 45 -1.23 -3.06 8.40
C TRP A 45 -2.25 -3.30 7.30
N ALA A 46 -1.82 -3.68 6.10
CA ALA A 46 -2.70 -4.06 5.00
C ALA A 46 -3.58 -5.25 5.37
N THR A 47 -2.96 -6.32 5.88
CA THR A 47 -3.68 -7.53 6.30
C THR A 47 -4.69 -7.21 7.42
N LEU A 48 -4.28 -6.39 8.40
CA LEU A 48 -5.17 -5.96 9.48
C LEU A 48 -6.35 -5.10 8.97
N ALA A 49 -6.11 -4.21 8.01
CA ALA A 49 -7.16 -3.40 7.40
C ALA A 49 -8.15 -4.23 6.57
N GLU A 50 -7.65 -5.19 5.79
CA GLU A 50 -8.46 -6.10 5.00
C GLU A 50 -9.32 -7.02 5.88
N GLN A 51 -8.77 -7.52 6.99
CA GLN A 51 -9.53 -8.26 8.00
C GLN A 51 -10.66 -7.40 8.57
N ALA A 52 -10.36 -6.16 8.98
CA ALA A 52 -11.38 -5.24 9.49
C ALA A 52 -12.48 -4.92 8.45
N LEU A 53 -12.15 -4.80 7.15
CA LEU A 53 -13.15 -4.68 6.09
C LEU A 53 -14.02 -5.93 5.98
N SER A 54 -13.42 -7.13 6.04
CA SER A 54 -14.17 -8.39 5.97
C SER A 54 -15.11 -8.62 7.15
N GLU A 55 -14.87 -7.92 8.25
CA GLU A 55 -15.69 -7.93 9.48
C GLU A 55 -16.67 -6.75 9.55
N ASP A 56 -16.90 -6.02 8.45
CA ASP A 56 -17.78 -4.85 8.38
C ASP A 56 -17.40 -3.73 9.39
N HIS A 57 -16.09 -3.53 9.62
CA HIS A 57 -15.54 -2.47 10.47
C HIS A 57 -14.79 -1.40 9.64
N PRO A 58 -15.49 -0.62 8.77
CA PRO A 58 -14.83 0.25 7.80
C PRO A 58 -14.05 1.40 8.45
N VAL A 59 -14.48 1.93 9.61
CA VAL A 59 -13.74 2.99 10.32
C VAL A 59 -12.41 2.47 10.87
N ALA A 60 -12.39 1.25 11.42
CA ALA A 60 -11.16 0.62 11.90
C ALA A 60 -10.23 0.30 10.74
N ALA A 61 -10.77 -0.29 9.67
CA ALA A 61 -10.03 -0.54 8.44
C ALA A 61 -9.39 0.72 7.86
N TYR A 62 -10.13 1.83 7.82
CA TYR A 62 -9.61 3.13 7.38
C TYR A 62 -8.39 3.56 8.20
N ALA A 63 -8.47 3.46 9.54
CA ALA A 63 -7.37 3.83 10.43
C ALA A 63 -6.14 2.93 10.23
N TYR A 64 -6.33 1.62 10.10
CA TYR A 64 -5.25 0.65 9.86
C TYR A 64 -4.60 0.86 8.50
N ALA A 65 -5.42 0.99 7.45
CA ALA A 65 -4.97 1.22 6.08
C ALA A 65 -4.19 2.53 5.96
N ARG A 66 -4.71 3.62 6.52
CA ARG A 66 -4.02 4.92 6.54
C ARG A 66 -2.68 4.84 7.28
N THR A 67 -2.62 4.11 8.39
CA THR A 67 -1.35 3.86 9.09
C THR A 67 -0.35 3.16 8.19
N GLY A 68 -0.70 2.01 7.62
CA GLY A 68 0.18 1.24 6.74
C GLY A 68 0.59 1.98 5.46
N TYR A 69 -0.33 2.75 4.88
CA TYR A 69 -0.08 3.67 3.77
C TYR A 69 1.01 4.69 4.14
N HIS A 70 0.88 5.38 5.29
CA HIS A 70 1.88 6.35 5.74
C HIS A 70 3.25 5.70 5.98
N ARG A 71 3.29 4.50 6.57
CA ARG A 71 4.55 3.75 6.76
C ARG A 71 5.19 3.40 5.42
N GLY A 72 4.40 2.98 4.44
CA GLY A 72 4.87 2.68 3.10
C GLY A 72 5.40 3.93 2.39
N LEU A 73 4.74 5.09 2.54
CA LEU A 73 5.26 6.36 2.02
C LEU A 73 6.61 6.72 2.61
N ASP A 74 6.81 6.52 3.92
CA ASP A 74 8.10 6.77 4.56
C ASP A 74 9.18 5.85 4.01
N GLN A 75 8.87 4.57 3.79
CA GLN A 75 9.80 3.62 3.18
C GLN A 75 10.12 3.97 1.73
N LEU A 76 9.11 4.33 0.92
CA LEU A 76 9.28 4.74 -0.47
C LEU A 76 10.20 5.95 -0.57
N ARG A 77 9.98 6.98 0.26
CA ARG A 77 10.83 8.18 0.30
C ARG A 77 12.28 7.87 0.66
N ARG A 78 12.50 6.96 1.63
CA ARG A 78 13.85 6.49 2.00
C ARG A 78 14.54 5.76 0.84
N ASN A 79 13.76 5.12 -0.03
CA ASN A 79 14.24 4.40 -1.22
C ASN A 79 14.14 5.24 -2.51
N GLY A 80 14.08 6.57 -2.40
CA GLY A 80 14.23 7.49 -3.54
C GLY A 80 12.93 7.94 -4.21
N TRP A 81 11.77 7.53 -3.71
CA TRP A 81 10.48 8.00 -4.23
C TRP A 81 10.24 9.47 -3.89
N LYS A 82 9.90 10.28 -4.90
CA LYS A 82 9.77 11.75 -4.77
C LYS A 82 8.32 12.22 -4.68
N GLY A 83 7.40 11.32 -4.34
CA GLY A 83 5.96 11.61 -4.31
C GLY A 83 5.22 11.28 -5.62
N PHE A 84 5.92 10.78 -6.62
CA PHE A 84 5.36 10.32 -7.89
C PHE A 84 6.29 9.28 -8.52
N GLY A 85 5.76 8.52 -9.47
CA GLY A 85 6.53 7.52 -10.22
C GLY A 85 6.23 6.09 -9.80
N PRO A 86 6.74 5.12 -10.57
CA PRO A 86 6.29 3.75 -10.51
C PRO A 86 6.65 3.05 -9.21
N VAL A 87 5.67 2.35 -8.64
CA VAL A 87 5.79 1.42 -7.52
C VAL A 87 5.14 0.12 -7.96
N PRO A 88 5.86 -0.76 -8.70
CA PRO A 88 5.25 -1.88 -9.40
C PRO A 88 4.61 -2.90 -8.46
N TYR A 89 3.38 -3.30 -8.73
CA TYR A 89 2.65 -4.36 -8.03
C TYR A 89 3.30 -5.74 -8.23
N ALA A 90 3.95 -5.93 -9.37
CA ALA A 90 4.69 -7.16 -9.68
C ALA A 90 5.80 -7.45 -8.66
N HIS A 91 6.39 -6.41 -8.05
CA HIS A 91 7.37 -6.56 -6.97
C HIS A 91 6.66 -6.82 -5.65
N GLU A 92 6.83 -8.02 -5.10
CA GLU A 92 6.05 -8.51 -3.96
C GLU A 92 6.15 -7.59 -2.71
N PRO A 93 7.34 -7.09 -2.31
CA PRO A 93 7.46 -6.14 -1.20
C PRO A 93 6.70 -4.82 -1.36
N ASN A 94 6.39 -4.39 -2.59
CA ASN A 94 5.58 -3.18 -2.81
C ASN A 94 4.10 -3.43 -2.49
N ARG A 95 3.64 -4.68 -2.51
CA ARG A 95 2.22 -5.02 -2.38
C ARG A 95 1.67 -4.65 -1.02
N GLY A 96 2.47 -4.70 0.05
CA GLY A 96 2.03 -4.24 1.37
C GLY A 96 1.54 -2.78 1.34
N PHE A 97 2.31 -1.89 0.72
CA PHE A 97 1.91 -0.49 0.54
C PHE A 97 0.68 -0.35 -0.36
N LEU A 98 0.68 -0.99 -1.54
CA LEU A 98 -0.42 -0.88 -2.50
C LEU A 98 -1.74 -1.46 -1.94
N ARG A 99 -1.67 -2.56 -1.19
CA ARG A 99 -2.80 -3.13 -0.45
C ARG A 99 -3.36 -2.17 0.60
N CYS A 100 -2.50 -1.43 1.33
CA CYS A 100 -2.98 -0.37 2.22
C CYS A 100 -3.74 0.73 1.45
N VAL A 101 -3.26 1.17 0.29
CA VAL A 101 -3.97 2.18 -0.52
C VAL A 101 -5.32 1.65 -1.02
N ALA A 102 -5.36 0.40 -1.48
CA ALA A 102 -6.60 -0.26 -1.91
C ALA A 102 -7.60 -0.45 -0.76
N ALA A 103 -7.14 -0.90 0.41
CA ALA A 103 -7.97 -1.03 1.61
C ALA A 103 -8.48 0.35 2.08
N LEU A 104 -7.66 1.40 1.99
CA LEU A 104 -8.07 2.77 2.30
C LEU A 104 -9.15 3.26 1.32
N ALA A 105 -9.00 2.98 0.02
CA ALA A 105 -10.01 3.31 -0.99
C ALA A 105 -11.35 2.66 -0.66
N ARG A 106 -11.36 1.35 -0.36
CA ARG A 106 -12.58 0.61 0.02
C ARG A 106 -13.20 1.17 1.29
N ALA A 107 -12.40 1.35 2.34
CA ALA A 107 -12.90 1.89 3.60
C ALA A 107 -13.47 3.31 3.44
N ALA A 108 -12.82 4.16 2.64
CA ALA A 108 -13.29 5.50 2.31
C ALA A 108 -14.63 5.46 1.55
N GLN A 109 -14.80 4.52 0.62
CA GLN A 109 -16.05 4.29 -0.09
C GLN A 109 -17.19 3.89 0.87
N GLU A 110 -16.94 2.92 1.76
CA GLU A 110 -17.92 2.43 2.75
C GLU A 110 -18.39 3.53 3.72
N ILE A 111 -17.50 4.45 4.10
CA ILE A 111 -17.86 5.58 4.99
C ILE A 111 -18.35 6.84 4.25
N GLY A 112 -18.39 6.82 2.91
CA GLY A 112 -18.85 7.95 2.10
C GLY A 112 -17.85 9.09 1.89
N GLU A 113 -16.54 8.86 2.12
CA GLU A 113 -15.48 9.86 1.87
C GLU A 113 -14.98 9.80 0.41
N THR A 114 -15.85 10.18 -0.53
CA THR A 114 -15.56 10.14 -1.98
C THR A 114 -14.24 10.81 -2.40
N PRO A 115 -13.83 11.97 -1.83
CA PRO A 115 -12.55 12.60 -2.20
C PRO A 115 -11.31 11.78 -1.82
N GLU A 116 -11.36 10.99 -0.74
CA GLU A 116 -10.25 10.09 -0.36
C GLU A 116 -10.21 8.88 -1.27
N TYR A 117 -11.38 8.28 -1.55
CA TYR A 117 -11.50 7.17 -2.48
C TYR A 117 -10.89 7.52 -3.84
N ALA A 118 -11.29 8.65 -4.45
CA ALA A 118 -10.74 9.11 -5.73
C ALA A 118 -9.21 9.28 -5.69
N ARG A 119 -8.67 9.94 -4.66
CA ARG A 119 -7.21 10.11 -4.51
C ARG A 119 -6.46 8.79 -4.36
N CYS A 120 -7.06 7.79 -3.71
CA CYS A 120 -6.45 6.47 -3.61
C CYS A 120 -6.41 5.75 -4.96
N LEU A 121 -7.46 5.88 -5.79
CA LEU A 121 -7.47 5.32 -7.15
C LEU A 121 -6.41 5.98 -8.03
N ASP A 122 -6.35 7.31 -8.04
CA ASP A 122 -5.34 8.06 -8.79
C ASP A 122 -3.93 7.63 -8.37
N LEU A 123 -3.68 7.50 -7.07
CA LEU A 123 -2.39 7.03 -6.56
C LEU A 123 -2.05 5.60 -7.00
N LEU A 124 -3.03 4.68 -7.00
CA LEU A 124 -2.79 3.33 -7.48
C LEU A 124 -2.43 3.32 -8.97
N ASP A 125 -3.13 4.10 -9.79
CA ASP A 125 -2.88 4.21 -11.22
C ASP A 125 -1.51 4.85 -11.53
N ASP A 126 -1.13 5.88 -10.76
CA ASP A 126 0.19 6.52 -10.85
C ASP A 126 1.34 5.58 -10.43
N CYS A 127 1.08 4.68 -9.46
CA CYS A 127 2.06 3.70 -9.00
C CYS A 127 2.23 2.55 -10.00
N ASP A 128 1.13 1.92 -10.39
CA ASP A 128 1.08 0.81 -11.33
C ASP A 128 -0.34 0.67 -11.91
N PRO A 129 -0.56 0.90 -13.22
CA PRO A 129 -1.87 0.80 -13.86
C PRO A 129 -2.55 -0.58 -13.74
N SER A 130 -1.80 -1.63 -13.43
CA SER A 130 -2.35 -2.98 -13.19
C SER A 130 -2.79 -3.20 -11.74
N ALA A 131 -2.39 -2.33 -10.80
CA ALA A 131 -2.61 -2.54 -9.37
C ALA A 131 -4.09 -2.57 -9.00
N ARG A 132 -4.92 -1.68 -9.55
CA ARG A 132 -6.37 -1.65 -9.30
C ARG A 132 -7.05 -2.96 -9.66
N ALA A 133 -6.76 -3.46 -10.86
CA ALA A 133 -7.30 -4.73 -11.34
C ALA A 133 -6.81 -5.90 -10.47
N ALA A 134 -5.51 -5.94 -10.15
CA ALA A 134 -4.92 -6.98 -9.31
C ALA A 134 -5.45 -6.97 -7.87
N LEU A 135 -5.77 -5.78 -7.34
CA LEU A 135 -6.28 -5.60 -5.98
C LEU A 135 -7.80 -5.65 -5.90
N GLY A 136 -8.52 -5.65 -7.03
CA GLY A 136 -9.98 -5.67 -7.07
C GLY A 136 -10.61 -4.36 -6.57
N VAL A 137 -10.02 -3.22 -6.93
CA VAL A 137 -10.55 -1.88 -6.61
C VAL A 137 -10.89 -1.17 -7.91
N ASN A 138 -12.19 -1.03 -8.18
CA ASN A 138 -12.72 -0.30 -9.34
C ASN A 138 -12.95 1.16 -8.99
#